data_AF-X8DVX4-F1
#
_entry.id   AF-X8DVX4-F1
#
_cell.length_a   1.000
_cell.length_b   1.000
_cell.length_c   1.000
_cell.angle_alpha   90.00
_cell.angle_beta   90.00
_cell.angle_gamma   90.00
#
_symmetry.space_group_name_H-M   'P 1'
#
loop_
_entity.id
_entity.type
_entity.pdbx_description
1 polymer ?
#
loop_
_entity_poly.entity_id
_entity_poly.type
_entity_poly.pdbx_seq_one_letter_code
_entity_poly.pdbx_strand_id
1 'polypeptide(L)'
;MMSTATALADAIRPYDDTMNAASLAEQASAQTSPMDLITLRKDDWDKVSIALETRPGALRPGVVMTPIADLLPTDDAFAPDIVAQVKKAVLDELDGEAGWRVVSVNQNGVDTAVLNEVKPTPAPSKTISLDRAVQNAAQNAVNTRGQKAMMVVIKPSTGEILAVAQNAAANADGPLATTGLYPPGSTFKIITAGAALERGMATPDTMVGCPKRITIGDRSVPNYNEFDLGTVPMWRAFANSCNTTFAKLASEMPLDGLTVAASQFGIGPDYDVAGIPTISGNVPPTVNLTERTEDGFGQGKVLVTPFGMALAAATVANGKTPVPQLISGQVTGITGERPAVTPTMVDGLRGMMRETVLSGTAMDLKGEGAVFGKTGEAEFPGGSHAWFAGYRGDMAFATLIVGGGGSEAAVRATKVMFQSLPPDYLA
;
A
#
# COMPACT_ATOMS: atom_id res chain seq x y z
N MET A 1 -3.51 -52.86 -7.72
CA MET A 1 -4.13 -51.64 -8.27
C MET A 1 -5.19 -51.08 -7.32
N MET A 2 -6.31 -51.79 -7.08
CA MET A 2 -7.35 -51.30 -6.14
C MET A 2 -6.84 -50.96 -4.74
N SER A 3 -5.97 -51.79 -4.15
CA SER A 3 -5.39 -51.49 -2.83
C SER A 3 -4.55 -50.21 -2.80
N THR A 4 -3.81 -49.92 -3.88
CA THR A 4 -3.08 -48.65 -4.05
C THR A 4 -4.06 -47.49 -4.20
N ALA A 5 -5.09 -47.65 -5.04
CA ALA A 5 -6.08 -46.61 -5.30
C ALA A 5 -6.91 -46.24 -4.05
N THR A 6 -7.27 -47.22 -3.20
CA THR A 6 -7.94 -46.97 -1.92
C THR A 6 -7.04 -46.18 -0.97
N ALA A 7 -5.80 -46.63 -0.75
CA ALA A 7 -4.87 -45.92 0.12
C ALA A 7 -4.59 -44.49 -0.38
N LEU A 8 -4.53 -44.30 -1.70
CA LEU A 8 -4.31 -43.00 -2.31
C LEU A 8 -5.50 -42.06 -2.11
N ALA A 9 -6.71 -42.52 -2.43
CA ALA A 9 -7.94 -41.75 -2.25
C ALA A 9 -8.15 -41.35 -0.77
N ASP A 10 -7.89 -42.28 0.16
CA ASP A 10 -8.03 -42.00 1.59
C ASP A 10 -6.99 -40.99 2.09
N ALA A 11 -5.74 -41.09 1.63
CA ALA A 11 -4.65 -40.22 2.07
C ALA A 11 -4.78 -38.78 1.54
N ILE A 12 -5.27 -38.59 0.31
CA ILE A 12 -5.39 -37.26 -0.30
C ILE A 12 -6.73 -36.56 0.00
N ARG A 13 -7.70 -37.28 0.56
CA ARG A 13 -9.06 -36.78 0.85
C ARG A 13 -9.13 -35.42 1.55
N PRO A 14 -8.25 -35.06 2.51
CA PRO A 14 -8.27 -33.74 3.14
C PRO A 14 -7.96 -32.58 2.18
N TYR A 15 -7.37 -32.88 1.03
CA TYR A 15 -6.89 -31.92 0.02
C TYR A 15 -7.71 -31.99 -1.28
N ASP A 16 -8.24 -33.16 -1.62
CA ASP A 16 -9.15 -33.40 -2.73
C ASP A 16 -10.15 -34.50 -2.35
N ASP A 17 -11.41 -34.12 -2.12
CA ASP A 17 -12.49 -35.04 -1.74
C ASP A 17 -13.30 -35.56 -2.94
N THR A 18 -12.93 -35.15 -4.16
CA THR A 18 -13.64 -35.52 -5.39
C THR A 18 -13.17 -36.86 -5.96
N MET A 19 -11.94 -37.29 -5.62
CA MET A 19 -11.37 -38.55 -6.05
C MET A 19 -11.79 -39.74 -5.17
N ASN A 20 -12.26 -40.83 -5.78
CA ASN A 20 -12.53 -42.09 -5.09
C ASN A 20 -11.74 -43.25 -5.70
N ALA A 21 -11.53 -44.31 -4.91
CA ALA A 21 -10.69 -45.45 -5.27
C ALA A 21 -11.08 -46.14 -6.60
N ALA A 22 -12.38 -46.24 -6.88
CA ALA A 22 -12.87 -46.88 -8.11
C ALA A 22 -12.53 -46.02 -9.34
N SER A 23 -12.81 -44.71 -9.28
CA SER A 23 -12.49 -43.76 -10.35
C SER A 23 -10.98 -43.66 -10.60
N LEU A 24 -10.18 -43.66 -9.54
CA LEU A 24 -8.71 -43.62 -9.61
C LEU A 24 -8.15 -44.88 -10.28
N ALA A 25 -8.63 -46.05 -9.90
CA ALA A 25 -8.19 -47.31 -10.49
C ALA A 25 -8.59 -47.42 -11.97
N GLU A 26 -9.81 -47.00 -12.30
CA GLU A 26 -10.31 -46.97 -13.68
C GLU A 26 -9.45 -46.04 -14.56
N GLN A 27 -9.26 -44.78 -14.14
CA GLN A 27 -8.47 -43.78 -14.86
C GLN A 27 -7.01 -44.21 -15.03
N ALA A 28 -6.39 -44.72 -13.96
CA ALA A 28 -5.01 -45.20 -14.02
C ALA A 28 -4.85 -46.43 -14.93
N SER A 29 -5.86 -47.31 -15.01
CA SER A 29 -5.81 -48.49 -15.88
C SER A 29 -6.03 -48.16 -17.37
N ALA A 30 -6.68 -47.04 -17.66
CA ALA A 30 -6.98 -46.60 -19.02
C ALA A 30 -5.84 -45.80 -19.68
N GLN A 31 -4.80 -45.42 -18.92
CA GLN A 31 -3.69 -44.61 -19.41
C GLN A 31 -2.40 -45.40 -19.51
N THR A 32 -1.59 -45.07 -20.53
CA THR A 32 -0.24 -45.62 -20.74
C THR A 32 0.86 -44.68 -20.24
N SER A 33 0.50 -43.46 -19.83
CA SER A 33 1.40 -42.43 -19.29
C SER A 33 1.06 -42.16 -17.81
N PRO A 34 2.02 -41.64 -17.01
CA PRO A 34 1.73 -41.23 -15.63
C PRO A 34 0.59 -40.20 -15.58
N MET A 35 -0.28 -40.33 -14.58
CA MET A 35 -1.36 -39.39 -14.31
C MET A 35 -0.94 -38.45 -13.18
N ASP A 36 -1.02 -37.14 -13.42
CA ASP A 36 -0.86 -36.14 -12.36
C ASP A 36 -2.13 -36.09 -11.52
N LEU A 37 -1.98 -36.31 -10.22
CA LEU A 37 -3.10 -36.41 -9.28
C LEU A 37 -3.29 -35.11 -8.50
N ILE A 38 -2.28 -34.73 -7.73
CA ILE A 38 -2.32 -33.55 -6.86
C ILE A 38 -0.90 -33.04 -6.62
N THR A 39 -0.76 -31.72 -6.53
CA THR A 39 0.46 -31.06 -6.05
C THR A 39 0.27 -30.67 -4.59
N LEU A 40 1.16 -31.10 -3.71
CA LEU A 40 1.10 -30.84 -2.28
C LEU A 40 2.32 -30.04 -1.82
N ARG A 41 2.12 -29.18 -0.80
CA ARG A 41 3.25 -28.56 -0.08
C ARG A 41 4.06 -29.66 0.63
N LYS A 42 5.35 -29.42 0.87
CA LYS A 42 6.24 -30.41 1.52
C LYS A 42 5.67 -30.94 2.84
N ASP A 43 5.16 -30.05 3.69
CA ASP A 43 4.60 -30.42 5.00
C ASP A 43 3.31 -31.26 4.88
N ASP A 44 2.53 -31.05 3.82
CA ASP A 44 1.34 -31.85 3.54
C ASP A 44 1.69 -33.18 2.90
N TRP A 45 2.66 -33.18 1.98
CA TRP A 45 3.24 -34.41 1.43
C TRP A 45 3.80 -35.30 2.53
N ASP A 46 4.49 -34.75 3.53
CA ASP A 46 5.06 -35.54 4.63
C ASP A 46 3.99 -36.23 5.49
N LYS A 47 2.77 -35.67 5.57
CA LYS A 47 1.62 -36.32 6.22
C LYS A 47 1.04 -37.42 5.33
N VAL A 48 0.89 -37.13 4.03
CA VAL A 48 0.31 -38.05 3.04
C VAL A 48 1.23 -39.26 2.80
N SER A 49 2.54 -39.05 2.68
CA SER A 49 3.51 -40.09 2.35
C SER A 49 3.53 -41.22 3.37
N ILE A 50 3.35 -40.91 4.67
CA ILE A 50 3.27 -41.90 5.74
C ILE A 50 2.15 -42.92 5.50
N ALA A 51 0.99 -42.48 4.99
CA ALA A 51 -0.14 -43.37 4.69
C ALA A 51 0.08 -44.21 3.41
N LEU A 52 0.94 -43.72 2.51
CA LEU A 52 1.24 -44.34 1.21
C LEU A 52 2.47 -45.25 1.24
N GLU A 53 3.23 -45.27 2.33
CA GLU A 53 4.37 -46.15 2.50
C GLU A 53 3.96 -47.59 2.82
N THR A 54 4.66 -48.54 2.21
CA THR A 54 4.56 -49.97 2.54
C THR A 54 5.62 -50.40 3.55
N ARG A 55 6.70 -49.61 3.65
CA ARG A 55 7.79 -49.65 4.61
C ARG A 55 8.51 -48.29 4.55
N PRO A 56 9.29 -47.89 5.56
CA PRO A 56 9.93 -46.57 5.59
C PRO A 56 10.68 -46.25 4.30
N GLY A 57 10.28 -45.16 3.63
CA GLY A 57 10.88 -44.70 2.39
C GLY A 57 10.51 -45.49 1.12
N ALA A 58 9.53 -46.40 1.18
CA ALA A 58 9.05 -47.13 0.00
C ALA A 58 7.53 -46.98 -0.20
N LEU A 59 7.15 -46.12 -1.14
CA LEU A 59 5.76 -45.90 -1.54
C LEU A 59 5.12 -47.15 -2.14
N ARG A 60 3.79 -47.20 -2.09
CA ARG A 60 3.00 -48.26 -2.74
C ARG A 60 3.31 -48.36 -4.24
N PRO A 61 3.28 -49.57 -4.82
CA PRO A 61 3.53 -49.77 -6.24
C PRO A 61 2.61 -48.91 -7.11
N GLY A 62 3.19 -48.20 -8.08
CA GLY A 62 2.49 -47.32 -9.01
C GLY A 62 2.30 -45.88 -8.53
N VAL A 63 2.67 -45.56 -7.29
CA VAL A 63 2.69 -44.17 -6.80
C VAL A 63 4.10 -43.62 -6.96
N VAL A 64 4.22 -42.51 -7.67
CA VAL A 64 5.48 -41.79 -7.84
C VAL A 64 5.29 -40.38 -7.27
N MET A 65 6.29 -39.91 -6.54
CA MET A 65 6.36 -38.51 -6.14
C MET A 65 7.41 -37.83 -7.01
N THR A 66 6.99 -36.75 -7.67
CA THR A 66 7.88 -35.89 -8.44
C THR A 66 8.12 -34.63 -7.62
N PRO A 67 9.34 -34.42 -7.09
CA PRO A 67 9.65 -33.18 -6.38
C PRO A 67 9.58 -32.01 -7.36
N ILE A 68 8.79 -31.00 -7.02
CA ILE A 68 8.72 -29.73 -7.75
C ILE A 68 9.28 -28.66 -6.84
N ALA A 69 10.24 -27.88 -7.33
CA ALA A 69 10.68 -26.67 -6.66
C ALA A 69 9.77 -25.52 -7.12
N ASP A 70 8.94 -25.00 -6.21
CA ASP A 70 8.14 -23.80 -6.44
C ASP A 70 8.34 -22.82 -5.28
N LEU A 71 8.26 -21.53 -5.58
CA LEU A 71 8.26 -20.44 -4.62
C LEU A 71 6.87 -20.31 -4.02
N LEU A 72 6.71 -20.93 -2.86
CA LEU A 72 5.51 -20.86 -2.04
C LEU A 72 5.63 -19.74 -0.99
N PRO A 73 4.55 -18.96 -0.75
CA PRO A 73 4.53 -18.03 0.36
C PRO A 73 4.59 -18.79 1.69
N THR A 74 5.41 -18.30 2.62
CA THR A 74 5.46 -18.79 4.02
C THR A 74 4.20 -18.43 4.80
N ASP A 75 3.49 -17.40 4.36
CA ASP A 75 2.25 -16.89 4.90
C ASP A 75 1.42 -16.36 3.72
N ASP A 76 0.36 -17.07 3.36
CA ASP A 76 -0.50 -16.77 2.22
C ASP A 76 -1.48 -15.61 2.51
N ALA A 77 -1.65 -15.24 3.79
CA ALA A 77 -2.44 -14.08 4.19
C ALA A 77 -1.62 -12.78 4.19
N PHE A 78 -0.28 -12.86 4.05
CA PHE A 78 0.58 -11.69 4.06
C PHE A 78 0.55 -10.94 2.73
N ALA A 79 -0.18 -9.82 2.68
CA ALA A 79 -0.26 -8.91 1.54
C ALA A 79 -0.41 -9.63 0.19
N PRO A 80 -1.39 -10.56 0.04
CA PRO A 80 -1.44 -11.53 -1.05
C PRO A 80 -1.39 -10.88 -2.43
N ASP A 81 -2.09 -9.76 -2.62
CA ASP A 81 -2.13 -9.04 -3.89
C ASP A 81 -0.76 -8.44 -4.26
N ILE A 82 -0.05 -7.84 -3.30
CA ILE A 82 1.27 -7.25 -3.53
C ILE A 82 2.31 -8.34 -3.80
N VAL A 83 2.29 -9.42 -3.01
CA VAL A 83 3.18 -10.56 -3.22
C VAL A 83 2.96 -11.19 -4.59
N ALA A 84 1.71 -11.29 -5.06
CA ALA A 84 1.40 -11.78 -6.39
C ALA A 84 1.94 -10.86 -7.50
N GLN A 85 1.80 -9.53 -7.37
CA GLN A 85 2.37 -8.58 -8.33
C GLN A 85 3.90 -8.62 -8.36
N VAL A 86 4.54 -8.71 -7.20
CA VAL A 86 5.99 -8.89 -7.09
C VAL A 86 6.41 -10.20 -7.78
N LYS A 87 5.76 -11.33 -7.47
CA LYS A 87 6.06 -12.63 -8.10
C LYS A 87 5.98 -12.53 -9.62
N LYS A 88 4.95 -11.86 -10.14
CA LYS A 88 4.79 -11.61 -11.58
C LYS A 88 5.93 -10.76 -12.15
N ALA A 89 6.37 -9.72 -11.43
CA ALA A 89 7.42 -8.81 -11.90
C ALA A 89 8.82 -9.44 -11.93
N VAL A 90 9.09 -10.43 -11.07
CA VAL A 90 10.41 -11.07 -10.98
C VAL A 90 10.43 -12.52 -11.48
N LEU A 91 9.32 -13.03 -12.02
CA LEU A 91 9.17 -14.47 -12.34
C LEU A 91 10.32 -14.99 -13.20
N ASP A 92 10.64 -14.28 -14.27
CA ASP A 92 11.71 -14.65 -15.21
C ASP A 92 13.12 -14.55 -14.60
N GLU A 93 13.26 -13.82 -13.48
CA GLU A 93 14.51 -13.68 -12.73
C GLU A 93 14.66 -14.72 -11.61
N LEU A 94 13.60 -15.49 -11.34
CA LEU A 94 13.56 -16.55 -10.32
C LEU A 94 13.87 -17.93 -10.91
N ASP A 95 14.01 -18.02 -12.23
CA ASP A 95 14.47 -19.24 -12.89
C ASP A 95 15.97 -19.44 -12.65
N GLY A 96 16.28 -20.50 -11.91
CA GLY A 96 17.64 -20.98 -11.75
C GLY A 96 18.15 -21.72 -13.00
N GLU A 97 19.39 -22.16 -12.97
CA GLU A 97 19.91 -23.07 -13.98
C GLU A 97 19.50 -24.51 -13.64
N ALA A 98 18.83 -25.17 -14.58
CA ALA A 98 18.43 -26.56 -14.42
C ALA A 98 19.66 -27.47 -14.32
N GLY A 99 19.64 -28.36 -13.31
CA GLY A 99 20.55 -29.49 -13.22
C GLY A 99 20.08 -30.66 -14.08
N TRP A 100 20.91 -31.68 -14.19
CA TRP A 100 20.55 -32.93 -14.85
C TRP A 100 21.22 -34.12 -14.18
N ARG A 101 20.60 -35.30 -14.32
CA ARG A 101 21.16 -36.57 -13.87
C ARG A 101 21.05 -37.62 -14.95
N VAL A 102 22.07 -38.47 -15.03
CA VAL A 102 22.05 -39.69 -15.85
C VAL A 102 21.81 -40.85 -14.90
N VAL A 103 20.74 -41.61 -15.13
CA VAL A 103 20.35 -42.75 -14.30
C VAL A 103 20.31 -44.04 -15.10
N SER A 104 20.66 -45.16 -14.48
CA SER A 104 20.31 -46.47 -15.02
C SER A 104 18.88 -46.81 -14.62
N VAL A 105 18.09 -47.38 -15.52
CA VAL A 105 16.70 -47.82 -15.25
C VAL A 105 16.57 -49.33 -15.42
N ASN A 106 15.68 -49.97 -14.65
CA ASN A 106 15.34 -51.37 -14.88
C ASN A 106 14.28 -51.52 -15.99
N GLN A 107 13.95 -52.75 -16.34
CA GLN A 107 12.93 -53.10 -17.36
C GLN A 107 11.51 -52.55 -17.10
N ASN A 108 11.24 -52.07 -15.89
CA ASN A 108 9.97 -51.44 -15.52
C ASN A 108 10.07 -49.91 -15.46
N GLY A 109 11.17 -49.32 -15.93
CA GLY A 109 11.38 -47.86 -15.94
C GLY A 109 11.76 -47.25 -14.59
N VAL A 110 12.15 -48.06 -13.61
CA VAL A 110 12.54 -47.57 -12.28
C VAL A 110 14.04 -47.29 -12.23
N ASP A 111 14.42 -46.10 -11.75
CA ASP A 111 15.80 -45.72 -11.46
C ASP A 111 16.49 -46.74 -10.53
N THR A 112 17.63 -47.27 -10.95
CA THR A 112 18.45 -48.24 -10.20
C THR A 112 19.76 -47.66 -9.68
N ALA A 113 20.34 -46.67 -10.36
CA ALA A 113 21.51 -45.94 -9.90
C ALA A 113 21.62 -44.57 -10.60
N VAL A 114 22.23 -43.59 -9.93
CA VAL A 114 22.66 -42.32 -10.53
C VAL A 114 24.10 -42.48 -11.00
N LEU A 115 24.33 -42.36 -12.30
CA LEU A 115 25.64 -42.53 -12.95
C LEU A 115 26.41 -41.21 -13.03
N ASN A 116 25.68 -40.10 -13.18
CA ASN A 116 26.25 -38.75 -13.16
C ASN A 116 25.17 -37.75 -12.75
N GLU A 117 25.57 -36.63 -12.16
CA GLU A 117 24.68 -35.57 -11.72
C GLU A 117 25.38 -34.22 -11.79
N VAL A 118 24.72 -33.26 -12.44
CA VAL A 118 25.00 -31.84 -12.33
C VAL A 118 23.84 -31.23 -11.55
N LYS A 119 24.15 -30.71 -10.36
CA LYS A 119 23.13 -30.09 -9.51
C LYS A 119 22.60 -28.80 -10.15
N PRO A 120 21.31 -28.48 -9.95
CA PRO A 120 20.78 -27.19 -10.36
C PRO A 120 21.46 -26.04 -9.59
N THR A 121 21.47 -24.86 -10.21
CA THR A 121 21.89 -23.60 -9.57
C THR A 121 20.64 -22.77 -9.31
N PRO A 122 20.14 -22.65 -8.07
CA PRO A 122 18.97 -21.82 -7.79
C PRO A 122 19.22 -20.35 -8.11
N ALA A 123 18.18 -19.65 -8.59
CA ALA A 123 18.24 -18.20 -8.72
C ALA A 123 18.40 -17.53 -7.33
N PRO A 124 19.08 -16.36 -7.26
CA PRO A 124 19.13 -15.58 -6.03
C PRO A 124 17.74 -15.19 -5.53
N SER A 125 17.55 -15.12 -4.22
CA SER A 125 16.31 -14.61 -3.65
C SER A 125 16.13 -13.13 -3.97
N LYS A 126 14.86 -12.72 -4.13
CA LYS A 126 14.48 -11.31 -4.25
C LYS A 126 14.03 -10.77 -2.90
N THR A 127 14.51 -9.59 -2.54
CA THR A 127 14.12 -8.88 -1.33
C THR A 127 13.16 -7.76 -1.69
N ILE A 128 12.08 -7.62 -0.92
CA ILE A 128 11.15 -6.49 -1.02
C ILE A 128 11.16 -5.67 0.26
N SER A 129 10.71 -4.43 0.16
CA SER A 129 10.72 -3.46 1.26
C SER A 129 9.54 -3.54 2.22
N LEU A 130 8.52 -4.36 1.93
CA LEU A 130 7.38 -4.53 2.84
C LEU A 130 7.87 -5.00 4.21
N ASP A 131 7.61 -4.18 5.23
CA ASP A 131 7.90 -4.54 6.61
C ASP A 131 6.71 -5.32 7.16
N ARG A 132 6.96 -6.54 7.64
CA ARG A 132 5.90 -7.43 8.11
C ARG A 132 5.11 -6.85 9.28
N ALA A 133 5.76 -6.17 10.22
CA ALA A 133 5.09 -5.56 11.36
C ALA A 133 4.22 -4.39 10.91
N VAL A 134 4.75 -3.52 10.05
CA VAL A 134 4.02 -2.35 9.53
C VAL A 134 2.86 -2.77 8.63
N GLN A 135 3.07 -3.72 7.72
CA GLN A 135 2.03 -4.23 6.83
C GLN A 135 0.89 -4.88 7.61
N ASN A 136 1.19 -5.72 8.61
CA ASN A 136 0.16 -6.34 9.43
C ASN A 136 -0.60 -5.31 10.28
N ALA A 137 0.10 -4.34 10.87
CA ALA A 137 -0.51 -3.27 11.62
C ALA A 137 -1.43 -2.38 10.75
N ALA A 138 -0.99 -2.03 9.54
CA ALA A 138 -1.78 -1.28 8.57
C ALA A 138 -2.99 -2.09 8.08
N GLN A 139 -2.82 -3.39 7.83
CA GLN A 139 -3.92 -4.28 7.43
C GLN A 139 -4.97 -4.43 8.53
N ASN A 140 -4.55 -4.59 9.79
CA ASN A 140 -5.46 -4.62 10.93
C ASN A 140 -6.26 -3.31 11.04
N ALA A 141 -5.61 -2.16 10.86
CA ALA A 141 -6.26 -0.87 10.89
C ALA A 141 -7.36 -0.71 9.84
N VAL A 142 -7.09 -1.01 8.56
CA VAL A 142 -8.09 -0.89 7.49
C VAL A 142 -9.22 -1.90 7.65
N ASN A 143 -8.94 -3.09 8.20
CA ASN A 143 -9.94 -4.13 8.46
C ASN A 143 -10.94 -3.77 9.57
N THR A 144 -10.65 -2.74 10.40
CA THR A 144 -11.63 -2.24 11.39
C THR A 144 -12.84 -1.53 10.76
N ARG A 145 -12.84 -1.35 9.43
CA ARG A 145 -13.84 -0.60 8.68
C ARG A 145 -14.58 -1.52 7.71
N GLY A 146 -15.91 -1.36 7.64
CA GLY A 146 -16.74 -2.03 6.63
C GLY A 146 -16.74 -1.31 5.28
N GLN A 147 -16.55 0.03 5.28
CA GLN A 147 -16.35 0.80 4.05
C GLN A 147 -14.97 0.54 3.44
N LYS A 148 -14.78 0.85 2.15
CA LYS A 148 -13.47 0.77 1.49
C LYS A 148 -12.44 1.59 2.25
N ALA A 149 -11.43 0.92 2.78
CA ALA A 149 -10.39 1.54 3.59
C ALA A 149 -9.02 1.14 3.05
N MET A 150 -8.15 2.13 2.91
CA MET A 150 -6.80 1.98 2.38
C MET A 150 -5.81 2.74 3.25
N MET A 151 -4.60 2.19 3.36
CA MET A 151 -3.47 2.81 4.04
C MET A 151 -2.19 2.48 3.29
N VAL A 152 -1.38 3.49 3.02
CA VAL A 152 -0.02 3.33 2.46
C VAL A 152 0.98 3.87 3.46
N VAL A 153 2.10 3.18 3.65
CA VAL A 153 3.22 3.59 4.51
C VAL A 153 4.53 3.56 3.73
N ILE A 154 5.24 4.67 3.72
CA ILE A 154 6.53 4.87 3.04
C ILE A 154 7.55 5.30 4.09
N LYS A 155 8.75 4.73 4.02
CA LYS A 155 9.91 5.15 4.80
C LYS A 155 10.51 6.43 4.22
N PRO A 156 10.40 7.60 4.89
CA PRO A 156 10.87 8.88 4.34
C PRO A 156 12.34 8.88 3.92
N SER A 157 13.25 8.30 4.72
CA SER A 157 14.69 8.37 4.47
C SER A 157 15.13 7.67 3.19
N THR A 158 14.49 6.54 2.85
CA THR A 158 14.88 5.66 1.73
C THR A 158 13.88 5.67 0.57
N GLY A 159 12.61 5.96 0.83
CA GLY A 159 11.51 5.77 -0.12
C GLY A 159 10.97 4.34 -0.17
N GLU A 160 11.44 3.45 0.71
CA GLU A 160 10.93 2.09 0.83
C GLU A 160 9.43 2.09 1.15
N ILE A 161 8.64 1.37 0.34
CA ILE A 161 7.23 1.13 0.63
C ILE A 161 7.19 0.05 1.70
N LEU A 162 6.83 0.44 2.93
CA LEU A 162 6.79 -0.45 4.09
C LEU A 162 5.45 -1.20 4.17
N ALA A 163 4.36 -0.55 3.73
CA ALA A 163 3.05 -1.19 3.69
C ALA A 163 2.15 -0.62 2.59
N VAL A 164 1.36 -1.50 1.98
CA VAL A 164 0.20 -1.18 1.15
C VAL A 164 -0.95 -2.04 1.63
N ALA A 165 -1.85 -1.46 2.40
CA ALA A 165 -2.96 -2.15 3.03
C ALA A 165 -4.29 -1.64 2.48
N GLN A 166 -5.19 -2.57 2.18
CA GLN A 166 -6.58 -2.27 1.83
C GLN A 166 -7.48 -3.43 2.26
N ASN A 167 -8.71 -3.10 2.65
CA ASN A 167 -9.65 -4.11 3.14
C ASN A 167 -10.43 -4.80 2.00
N ALA A 168 -11.17 -5.87 2.33
CA ALA A 168 -11.91 -6.66 1.33
C ALA A 168 -12.85 -5.82 0.45
N ALA A 169 -13.49 -4.79 1.01
CA ALA A 169 -14.36 -3.90 0.25
C ALA A 169 -13.59 -3.09 -0.81
N ALA A 170 -12.37 -2.64 -0.49
CA ALA A 170 -11.50 -1.94 -1.43
C ALA A 170 -10.90 -2.90 -2.47
N ASN A 171 -10.52 -4.12 -2.06
CA ASN A 171 -9.95 -5.14 -2.96
C ASN A 171 -10.87 -5.50 -4.13
N ALA A 172 -12.19 -5.44 -3.93
CA ALA A 172 -13.17 -5.70 -4.98
C ALA A 172 -13.04 -4.75 -6.20
N ASP A 173 -12.39 -3.60 -6.03
CA ASP A 173 -12.19 -2.59 -7.07
C ASP A 173 -10.73 -2.54 -7.60
N GLY A 174 -9.86 -3.44 -7.16
CA GLY A 174 -8.43 -3.45 -7.50
C GLY A 174 -7.54 -2.66 -6.54
N PRO A 175 -6.34 -2.20 -6.97
CA PRO A 175 -5.31 -1.66 -6.08
C PRO A 175 -5.53 -0.18 -5.72
N LEU A 176 -6.71 0.14 -5.16
CA LEU A 176 -7.12 1.51 -4.85
C LEU A 176 -6.15 2.27 -3.94
N ALA A 177 -5.37 1.58 -3.09
CA ALA A 177 -4.37 2.21 -2.24
C ALA A 177 -3.27 2.94 -3.03
N THR A 178 -2.92 2.45 -4.23
CA THR A 178 -1.86 3.03 -5.07
C THR A 178 -2.35 3.61 -6.38
N THR A 179 -3.58 3.32 -6.81
CA THR A 179 -4.13 3.82 -8.10
C THR A 179 -5.47 4.54 -7.96
N GLY A 180 -6.15 4.43 -6.81
CA GLY A 180 -7.47 5.03 -6.60
C GLY A 180 -7.40 6.53 -6.40
N LEU A 181 -7.94 7.30 -7.35
CA LEU A 181 -7.96 8.76 -7.32
C LEU A 181 -9.20 9.29 -6.60
N TYR A 182 -8.98 10.10 -5.56
CA TYR A 182 -10.04 10.73 -4.77
C TYR A 182 -9.69 12.19 -4.48
N PRO A 183 -10.70 13.05 -4.22
CA PRO A 183 -10.41 14.38 -3.71
C PRO A 183 -9.71 14.26 -2.35
N PRO A 184 -8.58 14.94 -2.13
CA PRO A 184 -7.80 14.87 -0.90
C PRO A 184 -8.47 15.55 0.31
N GLY A 185 -9.44 16.43 0.05
CA GLY A 185 -9.97 17.34 1.05
C GLY A 185 -8.87 18.13 1.74
N SER A 186 -9.06 18.44 3.02
CA SER A 186 -8.11 19.26 3.78
C SER A 186 -6.71 18.68 3.96
N THR A 187 -6.43 17.42 3.58
CA THR A 187 -5.04 16.93 3.54
C THR A 187 -4.20 17.66 2.49
N PHE A 188 -4.84 18.16 1.42
CA PHE A 188 -4.17 18.95 0.38
C PHE A 188 -3.66 20.30 0.88
N LYS A 189 -4.12 20.77 2.05
CA LYS A 189 -3.58 21.99 2.67
C LYS A 189 -2.10 21.86 3.01
N ILE A 190 -1.53 20.65 3.09
CA ILE A 190 -0.08 20.44 3.13
C ILE A 190 0.58 21.10 1.90
N ILE A 191 0.03 20.83 0.72
CA ILE A 191 0.53 21.35 -0.56
C ILE A 191 0.30 22.86 -0.65
N THR A 192 -0.93 23.31 -0.38
CA THR A 192 -1.29 24.74 -0.42
C THR A 192 -0.46 25.57 0.57
N ALA A 193 -0.26 25.07 1.79
CA ALA A 193 0.58 25.74 2.78
C ALA A 193 2.05 25.77 2.35
N GLY A 194 2.58 24.66 1.82
CA GLY A 194 3.93 24.61 1.25
C GLY A 194 4.12 25.67 0.16
N ALA A 195 3.20 25.75 -0.80
CA ALA A 195 3.23 26.75 -1.87
C ALA A 195 3.21 28.19 -1.33
N ALA A 196 2.36 28.47 -0.32
CA ALA A 196 2.28 29.80 0.29
C ALA A 196 3.56 30.17 1.04
N LEU A 197 4.18 29.22 1.73
CA LEU A 197 5.45 29.39 2.45
C LEU A 197 6.60 29.68 1.48
N GLU A 198 6.74 28.90 0.42
CA GLU A 198 7.79 29.08 -0.60
C GLU A 198 7.72 30.46 -1.26
N ARG A 199 6.49 30.92 -1.53
CA ARG A 199 6.22 32.19 -2.21
C ARG A 199 6.26 33.40 -1.26
N GLY A 200 6.51 33.19 0.03
CA GLY A 200 6.51 34.27 1.02
C GLY A 200 5.14 34.93 1.23
N MET A 201 4.05 34.25 0.86
CA MET A 201 2.68 34.78 1.02
C MET A 201 2.25 34.76 2.49
N ALA A 202 2.72 33.75 3.24
CA ALA A 202 2.49 33.61 4.67
C ALA A 202 3.57 32.74 5.32
N THR A 203 3.86 33.02 6.59
CA THR A 203 4.64 32.19 7.51
C THR A 203 3.71 31.52 8.52
N PRO A 204 4.16 30.50 9.30
CA PRO A 204 3.30 29.87 10.32
C PRO A 204 2.67 30.87 11.30
N ASP A 205 3.36 31.97 11.62
CA ASP A 205 2.91 33.02 12.55
C ASP A 205 2.16 34.17 11.87
N THR A 206 2.06 34.17 10.53
CA THR A 206 1.30 35.19 9.82
C THR A 206 -0.18 35.12 10.23
N MET A 207 -0.73 36.25 10.65
CA MET A 207 -2.13 36.35 11.03
C MET A 207 -3.02 36.28 9.79
N VAL A 208 -3.86 35.27 9.72
CA VAL A 208 -4.76 34.98 8.60
C VAL A 208 -6.21 34.96 9.06
N GLY A 209 -7.11 35.37 8.18
CA GLY A 209 -8.54 35.28 8.43
C GLY A 209 -9.01 33.83 8.34
N CYS A 210 -9.78 33.41 9.34
CA CYS A 210 -10.53 32.18 9.35
C CYS A 210 -12.00 32.45 9.74
N PRO A 211 -12.71 33.33 8.98
CA PRO A 211 -14.13 33.56 9.20
C PRO A 211 -14.92 32.31 8.86
N LYS A 212 -16.15 32.21 9.38
CA LYS A 212 -17.10 31.13 9.02
C LYS A 212 -17.27 30.87 7.54
N ARG A 213 -17.16 31.94 6.73
CA ARG A 213 -17.37 31.93 5.29
C ARG A 213 -16.58 33.08 4.65
N ILE A 214 -16.05 32.84 3.46
CA ILE A 214 -15.44 33.86 2.62
C ILE A 214 -16.03 33.77 1.21
N THR A 215 -16.19 34.91 0.53
CA THR A 215 -16.58 34.93 -0.89
C THR A 215 -15.37 35.34 -1.72
N ILE A 216 -15.00 34.51 -2.69
CA ILE A 216 -13.89 34.72 -3.61
C ILE A 216 -14.45 34.57 -5.03
N GLY A 217 -14.46 35.67 -5.80
CA GLY A 217 -15.18 35.68 -7.08
C GLY A 217 -16.68 35.42 -6.87
N ASP A 218 -17.22 34.43 -7.58
CA ASP A 218 -18.60 33.95 -7.45
C ASP A 218 -18.75 32.82 -6.40
N ARG A 219 -17.65 32.33 -5.84
CA ARG A 219 -17.65 31.19 -4.91
C ARG A 219 -17.72 31.63 -3.46
N SER A 220 -18.74 31.15 -2.75
CA SER A 220 -18.86 31.30 -1.30
C SER A 220 -18.35 30.06 -0.56
N VAL A 221 -17.16 30.10 0.03
CA VAL A 221 -16.51 28.97 0.71
C VAL A 221 -16.84 29.00 2.21
N PRO A 222 -17.53 27.99 2.77
CA PRO A 222 -17.70 27.83 4.21
C PRO A 222 -16.56 27.04 4.85
N ASN A 223 -16.32 27.30 6.14
CA ASN A 223 -15.68 26.31 7.01
C ASN A 223 -16.66 25.18 7.33
N TYR A 224 -16.12 24.01 7.69
CA TYR A 224 -16.94 22.90 8.19
C TYR A 224 -17.80 23.36 9.38
N ASN A 225 -19.09 23.01 9.39
CA ASN A 225 -20.06 23.49 10.39
C ASN A 225 -20.05 25.02 10.61
N GLU A 226 -19.59 25.80 9.62
CA GLU A 226 -19.46 27.26 9.69
C GLU A 226 -18.69 27.77 10.93
N PHE A 227 -17.69 27.02 11.42
CA PHE A 227 -16.88 27.50 12.54
C PHE A 227 -16.11 28.78 12.19
N ASP A 228 -15.86 29.62 13.19
CA ASP A 228 -15.13 30.88 13.05
C ASP A 228 -14.02 30.97 14.10
N LEU A 229 -12.78 31.21 13.66
CA LEU A 229 -11.65 31.44 14.57
C LEU A 229 -11.23 32.91 14.62
N GLY A 230 -11.87 33.77 13.82
CA GLY A 230 -11.48 35.16 13.63
C GLY A 230 -10.17 35.26 12.85
N THR A 231 -9.27 36.11 13.31
CA THR A 231 -7.91 36.23 12.76
C THR A 231 -6.95 35.52 13.68
N VAL A 232 -6.25 34.50 13.17
CA VAL A 232 -5.35 33.62 13.93
C VAL A 232 -4.05 33.40 13.17
N PRO A 233 -2.96 32.98 13.83
CA PRO A 233 -1.76 32.52 13.13
C PRO A 233 -2.07 31.39 12.14
N MET A 234 -1.38 31.35 11.00
CA MET A 234 -1.58 30.33 9.96
C MET A 234 -1.45 28.91 10.51
N TRP A 235 -0.55 28.66 11.47
CA TRP A 235 -0.43 27.35 12.11
C TRP A 235 -1.73 26.91 12.79
N ARG A 236 -2.47 27.84 13.41
CA ARG A 236 -3.75 27.54 14.08
C ARG A 236 -4.86 27.31 13.07
N ALA A 237 -4.88 28.09 12.00
CA ALA A 237 -5.81 27.88 10.87
C ALA A 237 -5.57 26.52 10.19
N PHE A 238 -4.31 26.12 10.01
CA PHE A 238 -3.93 24.80 9.50
C PHE A 238 -4.38 23.68 10.45
N ALA A 239 -4.04 23.79 11.74
CA ALA A 239 -4.33 22.79 12.76
C ALA A 239 -5.84 22.54 12.94
N ASN A 240 -6.64 23.60 12.85
CA ASN A 240 -8.11 23.53 12.94
C ASN A 240 -8.78 23.39 11.56
N SER A 241 -7.99 23.14 10.51
CA SER A 241 -8.49 22.85 9.16
C SER A 241 -9.39 23.95 8.55
N CYS A 242 -9.05 25.22 8.73
CA CYS A 242 -9.79 26.34 8.16
C CYS A 242 -9.87 26.27 6.62
N ASN A 243 -11.05 26.24 6.02
CA ASN A 243 -11.18 26.26 4.56
C ASN A 243 -10.95 27.66 4.01
N THR A 244 -11.52 28.67 4.66
CA THR A 244 -11.52 30.06 4.18
C THR A 244 -10.11 30.63 4.03
N THR A 245 -9.20 30.31 4.96
CA THR A 245 -7.78 30.66 4.87
C THR A 245 -7.10 30.10 3.62
N PHE A 246 -7.19 28.78 3.41
CA PHE A 246 -6.46 28.11 2.31
C PHE A 246 -7.11 28.33 0.95
N ALA A 247 -8.42 28.53 0.91
CA ALA A 247 -9.14 28.99 -0.27
C ALA A 247 -8.61 30.36 -0.73
N LYS A 248 -8.43 31.31 0.20
CA LYS A 248 -7.87 32.63 -0.08
C LYS A 248 -6.42 32.54 -0.56
N LEU A 249 -5.58 31.78 0.14
CA LEU A 249 -4.17 31.63 -0.24
C LEU A 249 -4.04 31.07 -1.66
N ALA A 250 -4.81 30.02 -2.00
CA ALA A 250 -4.76 29.42 -3.33
C ALA A 250 -5.30 30.35 -4.43
N SER A 251 -6.36 31.12 -4.15
CA SER A 251 -6.95 32.01 -5.16
C SER A 251 -6.00 33.12 -5.61
N GLU A 252 -5.08 33.53 -4.73
CA GLU A 252 -4.03 34.53 -4.95
C GLU A 252 -2.73 33.95 -5.55
N MET A 253 -2.63 32.62 -5.73
CA MET A 253 -1.49 31.98 -6.38
C MET A 253 -1.55 32.09 -7.92
N PRO A 254 -0.40 31.96 -8.61
CA PRO A 254 -0.37 31.73 -10.06
C PRO A 254 -1.16 30.48 -10.47
N LEU A 255 -1.52 30.43 -11.75
CA LEU A 255 -2.43 29.42 -12.31
C LEU A 255 -1.93 27.97 -12.15
N ASP A 256 -0.61 27.79 -12.16
CA ASP A 256 0.11 26.53 -11.97
C ASP A 256 0.70 26.39 -10.57
N GLY A 257 0.42 27.33 -9.66
CA GLY A 257 1.08 27.41 -8.35
C GLY A 257 0.85 26.16 -7.50
N LEU A 258 -0.38 25.61 -7.54
CA LEU A 258 -0.70 24.35 -6.87
C LEU A 258 -0.13 23.13 -7.60
N THR A 259 -0.09 23.14 -8.94
CA THR A 259 0.50 22.08 -9.77
C THR A 259 1.99 21.92 -9.49
N VAL A 260 2.74 23.02 -9.53
CA VAL A 260 4.17 23.02 -9.24
C VAL A 260 4.42 22.54 -7.81
N ALA A 261 3.70 23.09 -6.82
CA ALA A 261 3.86 22.67 -5.44
C ALA A 261 3.53 21.17 -5.24
N ALA A 262 2.43 20.67 -5.82
CA ALA A 262 2.07 19.26 -5.75
C ALA A 262 3.19 18.38 -6.30
N SER A 263 3.77 18.75 -7.44
CA SER A 263 4.90 18.03 -8.04
C SER A 263 6.14 18.04 -7.15
N GLN A 264 6.43 19.14 -6.45
CA GLN A 264 7.52 19.17 -5.46
C GLN A 264 7.28 18.15 -4.35
N PHE A 265 6.04 17.96 -3.89
CA PHE A 265 5.68 16.94 -2.89
C PHE A 265 5.47 15.53 -3.48
N GLY A 266 5.77 15.34 -4.77
CA GLY A 266 5.72 14.06 -5.44
C GLY A 266 4.35 13.67 -6.01
N ILE A 267 3.39 14.59 -6.07
CA ILE A 267 2.05 14.37 -6.65
C ILE A 267 2.03 14.93 -8.07
N GLY A 268 1.63 14.10 -9.05
CA GLY A 268 1.61 14.45 -10.47
C GLY A 268 2.61 13.65 -11.32
N PRO A 269 3.89 13.51 -10.91
CA PRO A 269 4.83 12.63 -11.61
C PRO A 269 4.37 11.17 -11.62
N ASP A 270 4.70 10.48 -12.70
CA ASP A 270 4.52 9.04 -12.85
C ASP A 270 5.73 8.31 -12.24
N TYR A 271 5.44 7.32 -11.40
CA TYR A 271 6.46 6.46 -10.77
C TYR A 271 6.27 5.03 -11.25
N ASP A 272 7.22 4.55 -12.05
CA ASP A 272 7.27 3.16 -12.49
C ASP A 272 8.01 2.33 -11.43
N VAL A 273 7.28 1.94 -10.38
CA VAL A 273 7.81 1.14 -9.26
C VAL A 273 7.66 -0.34 -9.62
N ALA A 274 8.80 -1.04 -9.76
CA ALA A 274 8.79 -2.47 -10.06
C ALA A 274 7.95 -3.26 -9.03
N GLY A 275 7.02 -4.08 -9.54
CA GLY A 275 6.18 -4.96 -8.72
C GLY A 275 4.89 -4.33 -8.19
N ILE A 276 4.58 -3.06 -8.51
CA ILE A 276 3.31 -2.44 -8.08
C ILE A 276 2.86 -1.30 -9.01
N PRO A 277 1.59 -1.27 -9.46
CA PRO A 277 1.10 -0.12 -10.22
C PRO A 277 0.96 1.09 -9.29
N THR A 278 1.40 2.27 -9.74
CA THR A 278 1.25 3.50 -8.97
C THR A 278 0.71 4.65 -9.80
N ILE A 279 -0.11 5.47 -9.16
CA ILE A 279 -0.53 6.79 -9.62
C ILE A 279 -0.35 7.69 -8.40
N SER A 280 0.32 8.82 -8.53
CA SER A 280 0.53 9.75 -7.40
C SER A 280 -0.66 10.71 -7.23
N GLY A 281 -1.20 11.20 -8.33
CA GLY A 281 -2.36 12.10 -8.35
C GLY A 281 -2.36 12.97 -9.60
N ASN A 282 -3.33 13.86 -9.67
CA ASN A 282 -3.48 14.84 -10.74
C ASN A 282 -3.90 16.19 -10.15
N VAL A 283 -3.08 17.21 -10.39
CA VAL A 283 -3.30 18.59 -9.93
C VAL A 283 -3.20 19.50 -11.16
N PRO A 284 -4.28 19.59 -11.97
CA PRO A 284 -4.23 20.35 -13.20
C PRO A 284 -4.12 21.86 -12.92
N PRO A 285 -3.31 22.62 -13.68
CA PRO A 285 -3.32 24.07 -13.59
C PRO A 285 -4.67 24.60 -14.07
N THR A 286 -5.14 25.71 -13.51
CA THR A 286 -6.45 26.27 -13.88
C THR A 286 -6.47 27.79 -13.93
N VAL A 287 -7.04 28.31 -15.02
CA VAL A 287 -7.39 29.74 -15.20
C VAL A 287 -8.66 30.12 -14.42
N ASN A 288 -9.47 29.14 -14.03
CA ASN A 288 -10.73 29.37 -13.34
C ASN A 288 -10.47 29.67 -11.86
N LEU A 289 -10.82 30.88 -11.43
CA LEU A 289 -10.63 31.33 -10.04
C LEU A 289 -11.38 30.45 -9.04
N THR A 290 -12.56 29.96 -9.39
CA THR A 290 -13.40 29.15 -8.51
C THR A 290 -12.84 27.75 -8.36
N GLU A 291 -12.38 27.12 -9.44
CA GLU A 291 -11.64 25.85 -9.33
C GLU A 291 -10.37 26.05 -8.49
N ARG A 292 -9.54 27.06 -8.78
CA ARG A 292 -8.30 27.29 -8.00
C ARG A 292 -8.58 27.51 -6.51
N THR A 293 -9.68 28.19 -6.20
CA THR A 293 -10.16 28.38 -4.83
C THR A 293 -10.53 27.06 -4.17
N GLU A 294 -11.28 26.18 -4.87
CA GLU A 294 -11.69 24.86 -4.38
C GLU A 294 -10.55 23.86 -4.28
N ASP A 295 -9.61 23.91 -5.21
CA ASP A 295 -8.38 23.13 -5.22
C ASP A 295 -7.52 23.45 -3.99
N GLY A 296 -7.48 24.72 -3.57
CA GLY A 296 -6.73 25.18 -2.41
C GLY A 296 -7.06 24.47 -1.09
N PHE A 297 -8.29 23.97 -0.94
CA PHE A 297 -8.70 23.15 0.21
C PHE A 297 -9.08 21.71 -0.16
N GLY A 298 -8.75 21.28 -1.38
CA GLY A 298 -8.77 19.89 -1.81
C GLY A 298 -10.12 19.34 -2.28
N GLN A 299 -11.06 20.21 -2.72
CA GLN A 299 -12.39 19.80 -3.18
C GLN A 299 -12.61 19.93 -4.70
N GLY A 300 -11.82 20.74 -5.41
CA GLY A 300 -12.04 21.08 -6.81
C GLY A 300 -11.74 19.93 -7.78
N LYS A 301 -10.75 20.13 -8.67
CA LYS A 301 -10.28 19.15 -9.66
C LYS A 301 -9.05 18.37 -9.21
N VAL A 302 -8.45 18.73 -8.08
CA VAL A 302 -7.33 17.98 -7.52
C VAL A 302 -7.76 16.59 -7.07
N LEU A 303 -7.05 15.58 -7.55
CA LEU A 303 -7.25 14.18 -7.19
C LEU A 303 -5.91 13.58 -6.77
N VAL A 304 -5.92 12.74 -5.74
CA VAL A 304 -4.73 12.07 -5.24
C VAL A 304 -5.04 10.62 -4.90
N THR A 305 -4.00 9.79 -4.84
CA THR A 305 -4.09 8.46 -4.24
C THR A 305 -3.59 8.49 -2.80
N PRO A 306 -3.91 7.47 -1.97
CA PRO A 306 -3.25 7.29 -0.68
C PRO A 306 -1.74 7.21 -0.81
N PHE A 307 -1.22 6.53 -1.84
CA PHE A 307 0.20 6.53 -2.16
C PHE A 307 0.79 7.94 -2.36
N GLY A 308 0.13 8.79 -3.15
CA GLY A 308 0.58 10.17 -3.39
C GLY A 308 0.60 11.02 -2.12
N MET A 309 -0.41 10.90 -1.26
CA MET A 309 -0.42 11.63 0.02
C MET A 309 0.59 11.08 1.03
N ALA A 310 0.87 9.78 1.01
CA ALA A 310 1.95 9.20 1.81
C ALA A 310 3.32 9.73 1.35
N LEU A 311 3.51 9.88 0.02
CA LEU A 311 4.72 10.47 -0.55
C LEU A 311 4.87 11.96 -0.21
N ALA A 312 3.78 12.72 -0.22
CA ALA A 312 3.77 14.11 0.24
C ALA A 312 4.16 14.22 1.72
N ALA A 313 3.62 13.36 2.57
CA ALA A 313 4.01 13.32 3.98
C ALA A 313 5.47 12.90 4.17
N ALA A 314 5.95 11.92 3.39
CA ALA A 314 7.34 11.49 3.39
C ALA A 314 8.29 12.61 2.99
N THR A 315 7.88 13.45 2.04
CA THR A 315 8.63 14.63 1.62
C THR A 315 8.78 15.64 2.75
N VAL A 316 7.71 15.92 3.49
CA VAL A 316 7.78 16.83 4.66
C VAL A 316 8.69 16.25 5.75
N ALA A 317 8.58 14.96 6.02
CA ALA A 317 9.42 14.28 7.01
C ALA A 317 10.91 14.35 6.63
N ASN A 318 11.26 13.93 5.41
CA ASN A 318 12.64 13.79 4.94
C ASN A 318 13.29 15.13 4.53
N GLY A 319 12.49 16.16 4.21
CA GLY A 319 12.99 17.42 3.65
C GLY A 319 13.37 17.35 2.16
N LYS A 320 13.13 16.19 1.53
CA LYS A 320 13.28 15.93 0.10
C LYS A 320 12.28 14.85 -0.29
N THR A 321 11.80 14.88 -1.51
CA THR A 321 10.82 13.90 -2.01
C THR A 321 11.55 12.58 -2.27
N PRO A 322 11.27 11.51 -1.51
CA PRO A 322 11.96 10.24 -1.72
C PRO A 322 11.56 9.62 -3.06
N VAL A 323 12.35 8.66 -3.52
CA VAL A 323 12.01 7.85 -4.70
C VAL A 323 11.36 6.57 -4.18
N PRO A 324 10.07 6.33 -4.45
CA PRO A 324 9.37 5.16 -3.92
C PRO A 324 9.97 3.88 -4.49
N GLN A 325 10.24 2.88 -3.66
CA GLN A 325 10.80 1.59 -4.08
C GLN A 325 10.13 0.42 -3.35
N LEU A 326 9.98 -0.71 -4.05
CA LEU A 326 9.39 -1.94 -3.50
C LEU A 326 10.35 -3.13 -3.58
N ILE A 327 10.92 -3.39 -4.75
CA ILE A 327 11.84 -4.51 -4.97
C ILE A 327 13.28 -4.00 -4.85
N SER A 328 14.06 -4.58 -3.95
CA SER A 328 15.45 -4.18 -3.71
C SER A 328 16.30 -4.36 -4.96
N GLY A 329 17.08 -3.33 -5.31
CA GLY A 329 17.95 -3.32 -6.49
C GLY A 329 17.25 -2.94 -7.81
N GLN A 330 15.92 -2.82 -7.83
CA GLN A 330 15.19 -2.31 -8.99
C GLN A 330 15.09 -0.78 -8.91
N VAL A 331 15.41 -0.10 -10.01
CA VAL A 331 15.35 1.37 -10.09
C VAL A 331 13.96 1.80 -10.50
N THR A 332 13.35 2.68 -9.71
CA THR A 332 12.05 3.29 -10.05
C THR A 332 12.23 4.32 -11.16
N GLY A 333 11.51 4.14 -12.27
CA GLY A 333 11.41 5.13 -13.34
C GLY A 333 10.56 6.32 -12.89
N ILE A 334 10.95 7.53 -13.27
CA ILE A 334 10.20 8.76 -12.94
C ILE A 334 10.00 9.55 -14.23
N THR A 335 8.74 9.89 -14.54
CA THR A 335 8.38 10.76 -15.66
C THR A 335 7.58 11.96 -15.16
N GLY A 336 7.88 13.15 -15.69
CA GLY A 336 7.27 14.41 -15.26
C GLY A 336 8.19 15.29 -14.43
N GLU A 337 7.85 16.57 -14.31
CA GLU A 337 8.63 17.53 -13.53
C GLU A 337 8.47 17.29 -12.04
N ARG A 338 9.57 17.35 -11.29
CA ARG A 338 9.58 17.18 -9.83
C ARG A 338 10.64 18.09 -9.18
N PRO A 339 10.44 19.42 -9.20
CA PRO A 339 11.38 20.34 -8.58
C PRO A 339 11.56 20.01 -7.10
N ALA A 340 12.71 20.37 -6.53
CA ALA A 340 12.95 20.13 -5.12
C ALA A 340 12.06 21.01 -4.25
N VAL A 341 11.59 20.46 -3.13
CA VAL A 341 11.04 21.27 -2.03
C VAL A 341 12.13 22.16 -1.42
N THR A 342 11.74 23.32 -0.90
CA THR A 342 12.66 24.20 -0.19
C THR A 342 12.60 23.97 1.33
N PRO A 343 13.68 24.27 2.09
CA PRO A 343 13.66 24.22 3.55
C PRO A 343 12.51 25.02 4.17
N THR A 344 12.21 26.21 3.63
CA THR A 344 11.11 27.08 4.08
C THR A 344 9.75 26.37 4.04
N MET A 345 9.49 25.57 3.00
CA MET A 345 8.25 24.79 2.89
C MET A 345 8.17 23.75 4.01
N VAL A 346 9.19 22.90 4.13
CA VAL A 346 9.14 21.73 5.01
C VAL A 346 9.23 22.13 6.48
N ASP A 347 10.07 23.10 6.84
CA ASP A 347 10.23 23.54 8.23
C ASP A 347 8.96 24.23 8.75
N GLY A 348 8.32 25.06 7.91
CA GLY A 348 7.02 25.65 8.24
C GLY A 348 5.92 24.59 8.41
N LEU A 349 5.88 23.58 7.54
CA LEU A 349 4.88 22.51 7.57
C LEU A 349 5.00 21.62 8.80
N ARG A 350 6.22 21.23 9.19
CA ARG A 350 6.46 20.33 10.33
C ARG A 350 5.80 20.83 11.61
N GLY A 351 5.98 22.11 11.95
CA GLY A 351 5.33 22.72 13.11
C GLY A 351 3.81 22.70 13.03
N MET A 352 3.24 23.09 11.88
CA MET A 352 1.79 23.13 11.69
C MET A 352 1.13 21.73 11.70
N MET A 353 1.79 20.73 11.13
CA MET A 353 1.38 19.33 11.16
C MET A 353 1.44 18.75 12.58
N ARG A 354 2.39 19.19 13.41
CA ARG A 354 2.43 18.81 14.83
C ARG A 354 1.23 19.37 15.58
N GLU A 355 0.90 20.64 15.36
CA GLU A 355 -0.22 21.31 16.04
C GLU A 355 -1.57 20.70 15.70
N THR A 356 -1.72 20.12 14.51
CA THR A 356 -2.95 19.37 14.16
C THR A 356 -3.19 18.21 15.14
N VAL A 357 -2.13 17.57 15.65
CA VAL A 357 -2.22 16.47 16.62
C VAL A 357 -2.29 16.99 18.07
N LEU A 358 -1.59 18.08 18.39
CA LEU A 358 -1.52 18.58 19.77
C LEU A 358 -2.75 19.40 20.19
N SER A 359 -3.28 20.20 19.27
CA SER A 359 -4.29 21.24 19.54
C SER A 359 -5.36 21.38 18.45
N GLY A 360 -5.35 20.49 17.44
CA GLY A 360 -6.20 20.58 16.26
C GLY A 360 -7.09 19.36 16.01
N THR A 361 -7.36 19.07 14.75
CA THR A 361 -8.36 18.07 14.35
C THR A 361 -7.93 16.60 14.56
N ALA A 362 -6.67 16.32 14.87
CA ALA A 362 -6.14 14.96 15.05
C ALA A 362 -5.79 14.63 16.53
N MET A 363 -6.42 15.30 17.50
CA MET A 363 -6.14 15.12 18.92
C MET A 363 -6.32 13.69 19.46
N ASP A 364 -7.10 12.84 18.77
CA ASP A 364 -7.21 11.41 19.11
C ASP A 364 -5.86 10.68 19.10
N LEU A 365 -4.86 11.19 18.36
CA LEU A 365 -3.49 10.65 18.29
C LEU A 365 -2.56 11.23 19.37
N LYS A 366 -3.06 12.08 20.26
CA LYS A 366 -2.27 12.56 21.41
C LYS A 366 -1.90 11.37 22.29
N GLY A 367 -0.61 11.22 22.55
CA GLY A 367 -0.05 10.08 23.31
C GLY A 367 0.59 9.00 22.45
N GLU A 368 0.36 8.99 21.14
CA GLU A 368 0.96 8.01 20.19
C GLU A 368 2.39 8.40 19.75
N GLY A 369 3.07 9.22 20.55
CA GLY A 369 4.40 9.78 20.28
C GLY A 369 4.40 11.09 19.47
N ALA A 370 5.50 11.34 18.77
CA ALA A 370 5.71 12.51 17.92
C ALA A 370 5.07 12.30 16.54
N VAL A 371 3.74 12.28 16.50
CA VAL A 371 2.96 12.25 15.26
C VAL A 371 2.77 13.66 14.71
N PHE A 372 2.90 13.79 13.39
CA PHE A 372 2.70 15.01 12.62
C PHE A 372 1.73 14.68 11.49
N GLY A 373 0.69 15.46 11.27
CA GLY A 373 -0.24 15.13 10.18
C GLY A 373 -1.23 16.22 9.85
N LYS A 374 -2.10 15.91 8.89
CA LYS A 374 -3.25 16.71 8.51
C LYS A 374 -4.45 15.81 8.28
N THR A 375 -5.58 16.15 8.89
CA THR A 375 -6.87 15.50 8.59
C THR A 375 -7.49 16.06 7.32
N GLY A 376 -8.33 15.28 6.66
CA GLY A 376 -9.10 15.72 5.50
C GLY A 376 -10.49 15.11 5.45
N GLU A 377 -11.42 15.92 4.96
CA GLU A 377 -12.77 15.50 4.61
C GLU A 377 -13.00 15.93 3.17
N ALA A 378 -13.44 14.99 2.34
CA ALA A 378 -13.76 15.23 0.94
C ALA A 378 -15.25 14.95 0.72
N GLU A 379 -16.04 16.01 0.58
CA GLU A 379 -17.50 15.95 0.44
C GLU A 379 -17.93 15.43 -0.94
N PHE A 380 -18.97 14.62 -0.97
CA PHE A 380 -19.68 14.16 -2.17
C PHE A 380 -21.19 14.06 -1.87
N PRO A 381 -22.07 13.95 -2.88
CA PRO A 381 -23.50 13.76 -2.63
C PRO A 381 -23.77 12.52 -1.77
N GLY A 382 -24.23 12.73 -0.53
CA GLY A 382 -24.57 11.66 0.41
C GLY A 382 -23.49 11.32 1.46
N GLY A 383 -22.37 12.04 1.51
CA GLY A 383 -21.39 11.86 2.59
C GLY A 383 -20.03 12.51 2.32
N SER A 384 -19.01 12.06 3.05
CA SER A 384 -17.63 12.50 2.86
C SER A 384 -16.65 11.34 2.98
N HIS A 385 -15.53 11.41 2.26
CA HIS A 385 -14.39 10.54 2.47
C HIS A 385 -13.57 11.06 3.66
N ALA A 386 -13.13 10.15 4.52
CA ALA A 386 -12.30 10.48 5.66
C ALA A 386 -10.83 10.23 5.34
N TRP A 387 -10.00 11.25 5.54
CA TRP A 387 -8.57 11.22 5.27
C TRP A 387 -7.74 11.59 6.49
N PHE A 388 -6.57 10.97 6.60
CA PHE A 388 -5.47 11.44 7.44
C PHE A 388 -4.14 11.12 6.78
N ALA A 389 -3.28 12.11 6.60
CA ALA A 389 -1.93 11.94 6.05
C ALA A 389 -0.90 12.59 6.97
N GLY A 390 0.24 11.94 7.15
CA GLY A 390 1.22 12.38 8.14
C GLY A 390 2.42 11.47 8.28
N TYR A 391 3.21 11.68 9.32
CA TYR A 391 4.36 10.84 9.64
C TYR A 391 4.59 10.74 11.15
N ARG A 392 5.29 9.68 11.56
CA ARG A 392 5.83 9.45 12.90
C ARG A 392 7.19 8.76 12.75
N GLY A 393 8.27 9.41 13.19
CA GLY A 393 9.63 8.92 12.93
C GLY A 393 9.89 8.79 11.42
N ASP A 394 10.54 7.70 11.01
CA ASP A 394 10.79 7.35 9.61
C ASP A 394 9.65 6.49 9.01
N MET A 395 8.40 6.75 9.42
CA MET A 395 7.18 6.23 8.78
C MET A 395 6.26 7.38 8.39
N ALA A 396 6.12 7.63 7.08
CA ALA A 396 5.09 8.48 6.52
C ALA A 396 3.94 7.65 5.98
N PHE A 397 2.71 8.13 6.14
CA PHE A 397 1.51 7.37 5.85
C PHE A 397 0.39 8.25 5.31
N ALA A 398 -0.55 7.61 4.63
CA ALA A 398 -1.86 8.18 4.35
C ALA A 398 -2.94 7.11 4.48
N THR A 399 -4.03 7.48 5.15
CA THR A 399 -5.21 6.66 5.42
C THR A 399 -6.42 7.29 4.76
N LEU A 400 -7.15 6.51 3.98
CA LEU A 400 -8.40 6.89 3.34
C LEU A 400 -9.49 5.88 3.70
N ILE A 401 -10.66 6.39 4.10
CA ILE A 401 -11.89 5.61 4.19
C ILE A 401 -12.94 6.27 3.28
N VAL A 402 -13.26 5.61 2.17
CA VAL A 402 -14.22 6.10 1.17
C VAL A 402 -15.61 6.07 1.78
N GLY A 403 -16.23 7.25 1.91
CA GLY A 403 -17.52 7.37 2.58
C GLY A 403 -17.40 7.12 4.10
N GLY A 404 -16.22 7.40 4.67
CA GLY A 404 -15.93 7.26 6.09
C GLY A 404 -16.62 8.30 6.99
N GLY A 405 -17.18 9.37 6.40
CA GLY A 405 -17.72 10.51 7.14
C GLY A 405 -16.61 11.45 7.60
N GLY A 406 -16.70 11.88 8.87
CA GLY A 406 -15.72 12.77 9.49
C GLY A 406 -14.30 12.20 9.50
N SER A 407 -13.32 13.10 9.44
CA SER A 407 -11.90 12.74 9.33
C SER A 407 -11.36 11.97 10.55
N GLU A 408 -12.05 12.02 11.69
CA GLU A 408 -11.69 11.27 12.88
C GLU A 408 -11.73 9.76 12.65
N ALA A 409 -12.51 9.27 11.68
CA ALA A 409 -12.50 7.86 11.30
C ALA A 409 -11.11 7.41 10.78
N ALA A 410 -10.47 8.22 9.93
CA ALA A 410 -9.13 7.93 9.40
C ALA A 410 -8.04 8.13 10.46
N VAL A 411 -8.20 9.13 11.34
CA VAL A 411 -7.32 9.34 12.50
C VAL A 411 -7.33 8.13 13.43
N ARG A 412 -8.53 7.62 13.79
CA ARG A 412 -8.66 6.42 14.64
C ARG A 412 -8.14 5.15 13.98
N ALA A 413 -8.37 4.96 12.68
CA ALA A 413 -7.77 3.83 11.96
C ALA A 413 -6.23 3.90 12.02
N THR A 414 -5.65 5.08 11.83
CA THR A 414 -4.19 5.28 11.97
C THR A 414 -3.71 5.02 13.39
N LYS A 415 -4.49 5.39 14.42
CA LYS A 415 -4.21 5.05 15.81
C LYS A 415 -4.14 3.54 16.03
N VAL A 416 -5.08 2.78 15.45
CA VAL A 416 -5.07 1.31 15.52
C VAL A 416 -3.80 0.73 14.90
N MET A 417 -3.33 1.28 13.78
CA MET A 417 -2.05 0.87 13.18
C MET A 417 -0.90 1.09 14.17
N PHE A 418 -0.80 2.28 14.76
CA PHE A 418 0.25 2.56 15.75
C PHE A 418 0.23 1.65 16.97
N GLN A 419 -0.96 1.31 17.47
CA GLN A 419 -1.15 0.44 18.62
C GLN A 419 -0.95 -1.04 18.29
N SER A 420 -1.00 -1.41 17.00
CA SER A 420 -0.74 -2.76 16.52
C SER A 420 0.74 -3.02 16.22
N LEU A 421 1.58 -1.99 16.26
CA LEU A 421 3.03 -2.14 16.10
C LEU A 421 3.67 -2.75 17.37
N PRO A 422 4.78 -3.48 17.24
CA PRO A 422 5.55 -3.93 18.39
C PRO A 422 5.96 -2.75 19.31
N PRO A 423 5.97 -2.92 20.64
CA PRO A 423 6.28 -1.84 21.59
C PRO A 423 7.62 -1.13 21.33
N ASP A 424 8.62 -1.87 20.87
CA ASP A 424 9.97 -1.36 20.59
C ASP A 424 10.21 -1.10 19.09
N TYR A 425 9.16 -0.99 18.28
CA TYR A 425 9.30 -0.67 16.86
C TYR A 425 9.85 0.75 16.71
N LEU A 426 11.15 0.85 16.40
CA LEU A 426 11.83 2.10 16.15
C LEU A 426 11.43 2.58 14.75
N ALA A 427 10.58 3.60 14.75
CA ALA A 427 10.10 4.28 13.56
C ALA A 427 11.23 4.96 12.81
#